data_AF-A0A2I0X8C3-F1
#
_entry.id   AF-A0A2I0X8C3-F1
#
_cell.length_a   1.000
_cell.length_b   1.000
_cell.length_c   1.000
_cell.angle_alpha   90.00
_cell.angle_beta   90.00
_cell.angle_gamma   90.00
#
_symmetry.space_group_name_H-M   'P 1'
#
loop_
_entity.id
_entity.type
_entity.pdbx_description
1 polymer ?
#
loop_
_entity_poly.entity_id
_entity_poly.type
_entity_poly.pdbx_seq_one_letter_code
_entity_poly.pdbx_strand_id
1 'polypeptide(L)'
;MNRPYEELIFYVTGHNLRSSVEEPPNAEIQKFFELLYSTQKQIWDGCSTHSELSITVRMLSFKTEYNILHDCFNDFIGLMKETNPADNLIPSNLYRMKKLVSKLGLTTTKIDCCINGCMLYYKDDAAKVYCCTCNAPRFKPNLGKQCRQKKDVSYSHLFYLPIIPRLQRLYASISSSGHMRWHKEKIAKSGVLSLPSDA
;
A
#
# COMPACT_ATOMS: atom_id res chain seq x y z
N MET A 1 1.36 27.95 -12.19
CA MET A 1 0.99 26.52 -12.18
C MET A 1 1.19 26.03 -10.76
N ASN A 2 0.10 25.84 -9.99
CA ASN A 2 0.17 25.28 -8.65
C ASN A 2 0.69 23.84 -8.71
N ARG A 3 1.68 23.51 -7.87
CA ARG A 3 2.20 22.15 -7.79
C ARG A 3 1.25 21.33 -6.91
N PRO A 4 0.71 20.19 -7.39
CA PRO A 4 -0.24 19.37 -6.63
C PRO A 4 0.26 18.93 -5.24
N TYR A 5 1.59 18.84 -5.09
CA TYR A 5 2.27 18.55 -3.83
C TYR A 5 2.13 19.67 -2.79
N GLU A 6 2.22 20.94 -3.21
CA GLU A 6 2.14 22.11 -2.33
C GLU A 6 0.72 22.27 -1.76
N GLU A 7 -0.33 21.99 -2.55
CA GLU A 7 -1.72 21.98 -2.09
C GLU A 7 -2.00 20.86 -1.07
N LEU A 8 -1.41 19.67 -1.28
CA LEU A 8 -1.51 18.53 -0.36
C LEU A 8 -0.81 18.80 0.97
N ILE A 9 0.38 19.42 0.94
CA ILE A 9 1.07 19.89 2.15
C ILE A 9 0.18 20.89 2.88
N PHE A 10 -0.30 21.91 2.18
CA PHE A 10 -1.08 23.01 2.76
C PHE A 10 -2.39 22.53 3.40
N TYR A 11 -3.11 21.61 2.76
CA TYR A 11 -4.33 21.01 3.29
C TYR A 11 -4.09 20.20 4.58
N VAL A 12 -2.92 19.56 4.70
CA VAL A 12 -2.55 18.74 5.87
C VAL A 12 -2.02 19.61 7.02
N THR A 13 -1.39 20.75 6.75
CA THR A 13 -0.62 21.49 7.77
C THR A 13 -1.41 22.56 8.53
N GLY A 14 -2.42 23.18 7.92
CA GLY A 14 -2.89 24.48 8.40
C GLY A 14 -1.75 25.51 8.47
N HIS A 15 -2.05 26.74 8.87
CA HIS A 15 -1.17 27.92 8.77
C HIS A 15 0.15 27.91 9.59
N ASN A 16 0.69 26.76 10.03
CA ASN A 16 1.88 26.69 10.87
C ASN A 16 3.01 25.92 10.19
N LEU A 17 3.79 26.59 9.35
CA LEU A 17 5.19 26.20 9.10
C LEU A 17 6.07 27.42 8.92
N ARG A 18 7.00 27.58 9.88
CA ARG A 18 8.21 28.38 9.73
C ARG A 18 9.03 27.80 8.58
N SER A 19 9.49 28.68 7.69
CA SER A 19 10.29 28.39 6.51
C SER A 19 11.53 27.55 6.84
N SER A 20 11.47 26.25 6.57
CA SER A 20 12.65 25.42 6.31
C SER A 20 12.67 25.18 4.82
N VAL A 21 13.80 25.41 4.16
CA VAL A 21 13.98 25.22 2.72
C VAL A 21 13.58 23.78 2.37
N GLU A 22 12.44 23.62 1.69
CA GLU A 22 11.94 22.32 1.26
C GLU A 22 12.74 21.89 0.03
N GLU A 23 13.62 20.89 0.19
CA GLU A 23 14.14 20.18 -0.96
C GLU A 23 12.98 19.53 -1.72
N PRO A 24 12.93 19.65 -3.06
CA PRO A 24 11.86 19.06 -3.83
C PRO A 24 11.87 17.53 -3.64
N PRO A 25 10.69 16.89 -3.50
CA PRO A 25 10.61 15.45 -3.36
C PRO A 25 11.29 14.77 -4.55
N ASN A 26 11.97 13.65 -4.32
CA ASN A 26 12.56 12.86 -5.40
C ASN A 26 11.49 12.37 -6.39
N ALA A 27 11.89 11.95 -7.58
CA ALA A 27 10.96 11.57 -8.66
C ALA A 27 9.98 10.43 -8.27
N GLU A 28 10.38 9.51 -7.38
CA GLU A 28 9.51 8.43 -6.91
C GLU A 28 8.43 8.94 -5.96
N ILE A 29 8.81 9.86 -5.05
CA ILE A 29 7.90 10.50 -4.11
C ILE A 29 6.93 11.43 -4.85
N GLN A 30 7.40 12.17 -5.86
CA GLN A 30 6.53 12.99 -6.73
C GLN A 30 5.44 12.16 -7.40
N LYS A 31 5.81 11.05 -8.05
CA LYS A 31 4.84 10.12 -8.66
C LYS A 31 3.82 9.59 -7.66
N PHE A 32 4.24 9.31 -6.43
CA PHE A 32 3.33 8.88 -5.37
C PHE A 32 2.34 9.97 -4.97
N PHE A 33 2.79 11.22 -4.80
CA PHE A 33 1.90 12.34 -4.48
C PHE A 33 0.94 12.70 -5.62
N GLU A 34 1.41 12.68 -6.87
CA GLU A 34 0.55 12.85 -8.04
C GLU A 34 -0.54 11.78 -8.09
N LEU A 35 -0.17 10.53 -7.81
CA LEU A 35 -1.12 9.44 -7.75
C LEU A 35 -2.12 9.62 -6.59
N LEU A 36 -1.64 9.96 -5.39
CA LEU A 36 -2.52 10.24 -4.24
C LEU A 36 -3.54 11.31 -4.58
N TYR A 37 -3.08 12.45 -5.12
CA TYR A 37 -3.93 13.56 -5.54
C TYR A 37 -4.97 13.10 -6.57
N SER A 38 -4.55 12.33 -7.57
CA SER A 38 -5.46 11.82 -8.61
C SER A 38 -6.57 10.92 -8.04
N THR A 39 -6.28 10.17 -6.97
CA THR A 39 -7.25 9.27 -6.30
C THR A 39 -8.07 9.95 -5.21
N GLN A 40 -7.69 11.16 -4.78
CA GLN A 40 -8.46 11.96 -3.83
C GLN A 40 -9.58 12.78 -4.49
N LYS A 41 -9.76 12.67 -5.81
CA LYS A 41 -10.89 13.27 -6.53
C LYS A 41 -12.22 12.81 -5.93
N GLN A 42 -13.17 13.73 -5.88
CA GLN A 42 -14.54 13.44 -5.53
C GLN A 42 -15.10 12.35 -6.45
N ILE A 43 -15.98 11.50 -5.93
CA ILE A 43 -16.51 10.39 -6.71
C ILE A 43 -17.43 10.87 -7.85
N TRP A 44 -18.03 12.04 -7.71
CA TRP A 44 -18.73 12.82 -8.75
C TRP A 44 -18.75 14.29 -8.29
N ASP A 45 -19.11 15.21 -9.19
CA ASP A 45 -19.14 16.64 -8.86
C ASP A 45 -20.14 16.96 -7.74
N GLY A 46 -19.69 17.69 -6.72
CA GLY A 46 -20.48 18.01 -5.53
C GLY A 46 -20.50 16.92 -4.44
N CYS A 47 -19.79 15.80 -4.62
CA CYS A 47 -19.65 14.79 -3.55
C CYS A 47 -18.63 15.25 -2.50
N SER A 48 -19.10 15.71 -1.34
CA SER A 48 -18.25 16.21 -0.25
C SER A 48 -17.83 15.14 0.76
N THR A 49 -18.46 13.96 0.74
CA THR A 49 -18.29 12.95 1.80
C THR A 49 -17.16 11.96 1.50
N HIS A 50 -16.94 11.62 0.23
CA HIS A 50 -16.02 10.57 -0.17
C HIS A 50 -15.28 10.92 -1.46
N SER A 51 -13.99 10.54 -1.49
CA SER A 51 -13.18 10.47 -2.70
C SER A 51 -13.17 9.05 -3.29
N GLU A 52 -12.69 8.90 -4.52
CA GLU A 52 -12.48 7.59 -5.17
C GLU A 52 -11.65 6.65 -4.27
N LEU A 53 -10.59 7.17 -3.64
CA LEU A 53 -9.78 6.40 -2.70
C LEU A 53 -10.53 6.04 -1.43
N SER A 54 -11.22 7.01 -0.82
CA SER A 54 -11.92 6.83 0.46
C SER A 54 -12.99 5.74 0.35
N ILE A 55 -13.82 5.78 -0.70
CA ILE A 55 -14.85 4.76 -0.92
C ILE A 55 -14.23 3.38 -1.19
N THR A 56 -13.14 3.34 -1.96
CA THR A 56 -12.43 2.09 -2.28
C THR A 56 -11.87 1.42 -1.03
N VAL A 57 -11.18 2.17 -0.17
CA VAL A 57 -10.60 1.64 1.07
C VAL A 57 -11.70 1.15 2.00
N ARG A 58 -12.76 1.94 2.21
CA ARG A 58 -13.88 1.58 3.09
C ARG A 58 -14.61 0.32 2.63
N MET A 59 -14.87 0.20 1.33
CA MET A 59 -15.50 -1.01 0.76
C MET A 59 -14.61 -2.25 0.89
N LEU A 60 -13.30 -2.11 0.66
CA LEU A 60 -12.35 -3.21 0.87
C LEU A 60 -12.30 -3.65 2.33
N SER A 61 -12.35 -2.71 3.28
CA SER A 61 -12.44 -3.01 4.72
C SER A 61 -13.69 -3.82 5.04
N PHE A 62 -14.87 -3.41 4.58
CA PHE A 62 -16.11 -4.18 4.77
C PHE A 62 -16.04 -5.58 4.18
N LYS A 63 -15.48 -5.72 2.98
CA LYS A 63 -15.27 -7.04 2.40
C LYS A 63 -14.45 -7.95 3.32
N THR A 64 -13.36 -7.44 3.88
CA THR A 64 -12.46 -8.22 4.72
C THR A 64 -13.02 -8.48 6.11
N GLU A 65 -13.65 -7.47 6.74
CA GLU A 65 -14.21 -7.55 8.09
C GLU A 65 -15.38 -8.53 8.16
N TYR A 66 -16.25 -8.52 7.14
CA TYR A 66 -17.43 -9.38 7.09
C TYR A 66 -17.24 -10.61 6.21
N ASN A 67 -16.03 -10.86 5.70
CA ASN A 67 -15.71 -11.96 4.81
C ASN A 67 -16.72 -12.12 3.65
N ILE A 68 -17.14 -11.00 3.06
CA ILE A 68 -18.16 -10.98 2.00
C ILE A 68 -17.65 -11.80 0.82
N LEU A 69 -18.48 -12.68 0.27
CA LEU A 69 -18.14 -13.48 -0.91
C LEU A 69 -17.74 -12.60 -2.09
N HIS A 70 -16.87 -13.12 -2.96
CA HIS A 70 -16.34 -12.35 -4.09
C HIS A 70 -17.44 -11.83 -5.02
N ASP A 71 -18.36 -12.70 -5.42
CA ASP A 71 -19.37 -12.38 -6.42
C ASP A 71 -20.45 -11.45 -5.85
N CYS A 72 -20.95 -11.76 -4.65
CA CYS A 72 -21.85 -10.87 -3.91
C CYS A 72 -21.27 -9.45 -3.73
N PHE A 73 -19.97 -9.33 -3.45
CA PHE A 73 -19.33 -8.01 -3.33
C PHE A 73 -19.27 -7.27 -4.67
N ASN A 74 -19.02 -7.97 -5.78
CA ASN A 74 -19.03 -7.37 -7.11
C ASN A 74 -20.44 -6.94 -7.53
N ASP A 75 -21.46 -7.75 -7.24
CA ASP A 75 -22.86 -7.41 -7.52
C ASP A 75 -23.27 -6.16 -6.75
N PHE A 76 -22.93 -6.09 -5.46
CA PHE A 76 -23.19 -4.91 -4.63
C PHE A 76 -22.52 -3.64 -5.16
N ILE A 77 -21.25 -3.74 -5.56
CA ILE A 77 -20.52 -2.61 -6.13
C ILE A 77 -21.09 -2.19 -7.50
N GLY A 78 -21.47 -3.16 -8.32
CA GLY A 78 -22.12 -2.91 -9.61
C GLY A 78 -23.38 -2.09 -9.41
N LEU A 79 -24.27 -2.54 -8.51
CA LEU A 79 -25.49 -1.82 -8.16
C LEU A 79 -25.21 -0.43 -7.59
N MET A 80 -24.21 -0.28 -6.71
CA MET A 80 -23.80 1.03 -6.20
C MET A 80 -23.34 1.95 -7.33
N LYS A 81 -22.60 1.43 -8.31
CA LYS A 81 -22.16 2.23 -9.45
C LYS A 81 -23.34 2.67 -10.33
N GLU A 82 -24.31 1.78 -10.54
CA GLU A 82 -25.51 2.01 -11.39
C GLU A 82 -26.51 2.99 -10.75
N THR A 83 -26.61 3.01 -9.43
CA THR A 83 -27.54 3.87 -8.68
C THR A 83 -27.02 5.29 -8.45
N ASN A 84 -25.75 5.56 -8.78
CA ASN A 84 -25.10 6.87 -8.69
C ASN A 84 -24.99 7.55 -10.06
N PRO A 85 -24.66 8.85 -10.15
CA PRO A 85 -24.53 9.58 -11.42
C PRO A 85 -23.66 8.85 -12.45
N ALA A 86 -24.02 8.90 -13.73
CA ALA A 86 -23.42 8.06 -14.78
C ALA A 86 -21.89 8.21 -14.92
N ASP A 87 -21.34 9.38 -14.59
CA ASP A 87 -19.93 9.74 -14.64
C ASP A 87 -19.17 9.46 -13.33
N ASN A 88 -19.77 8.74 -12.38
CA ASN A 88 -19.14 8.47 -11.10
C ASN A 88 -17.84 7.63 -11.23
N LEU A 89 -16.91 7.90 -10.32
CA LEU A 89 -15.63 7.23 -10.21
C LEU A 89 -15.66 5.97 -9.32
N ILE A 90 -16.83 5.49 -8.88
CA ILE A 90 -16.89 4.26 -8.07
C ILE A 90 -16.30 3.11 -8.90
N PRO A 91 -15.29 2.37 -8.40
CA PRO A 91 -14.73 1.24 -9.13
C PRO A 91 -15.80 0.17 -9.34
N SER A 92 -15.83 -0.46 -10.52
CA SER A 92 -16.94 -1.36 -10.89
C SER A 92 -16.88 -2.77 -10.30
N ASN A 93 -15.78 -3.16 -9.64
CA ASN A 93 -15.60 -4.47 -9.02
C ASN A 93 -14.37 -4.51 -8.12
N LEU A 94 -14.22 -5.61 -7.39
CA LEU A 94 -13.09 -5.87 -6.49
C LEU A 94 -11.73 -5.73 -7.18
N TYR A 95 -11.60 -6.21 -8.41
CA TYR A 95 -10.33 -6.14 -9.13
C TYR A 95 -9.91 -4.69 -9.36
N ARG A 96 -10.83 -3.82 -9.80
CA ARG A 96 -10.56 -2.39 -9.98
C ARG A 96 -10.23 -1.70 -8.67
N MET A 97 -10.93 -2.03 -7.59
CA MET A 97 -10.62 -1.52 -6.24
C MET A 97 -9.20 -1.90 -5.80
N LYS A 98 -8.86 -3.20 -5.90
CA LYS A 98 -7.51 -3.68 -5.58
C LYS A 98 -6.44 -3.03 -6.46
N LYS A 99 -6.74 -2.82 -7.74
CA LYS A 99 -5.84 -2.16 -8.69
C LYS A 99 -5.65 -0.68 -8.39
N LEU A 100 -6.67 0.01 -7.88
CA LEU A 100 -6.56 1.39 -7.45
C LEU A 100 -5.62 1.49 -6.24
N VAL A 101 -5.88 0.68 -5.21
CA VAL A 101 -5.09 0.69 -3.97
C VAL A 101 -3.67 0.17 -4.19
N SER A 102 -3.45 -0.77 -5.12
CA SER A 102 -2.11 -1.27 -5.41
C SER A 102 -1.18 -0.20 -5.98
N LYS A 103 -1.72 0.79 -6.70
CA LYS A 103 -0.92 1.90 -7.22
C LYS A 103 -0.34 2.74 -6.07
N LEU A 104 -1.03 2.86 -4.94
CA LEU A 104 -0.58 3.62 -3.75
C LEU A 104 0.57 2.95 -3.00
N GLY A 105 1.25 2.00 -3.63
CA GLY A 105 2.39 1.28 -3.11
C GLY A 105 2.11 0.61 -1.76
N LEU A 106 0.87 0.13 -1.57
CA LEU A 106 0.57 -0.96 -0.64
C LEU A 106 0.93 -2.30 -1.31
N THR A 107 2.04 -2.32 -2.05
CA THR A 107 2.51 -3.50 -2.75
C THR A 107 3.07 -4.48 -1.75
N THR A 108 2.80 -5.75 -2.01
CA THR A 108 3.33 -6.86 -1.24
C THR A 108 4.18 -7.69 -2.18
N THR A 109 5.41 -7.95 -1.79
CA THR A 109 6.32 -8.85 -2.50
C THR A 109 6.08 -10.26 -1.99
N LYS A 110 5.72 -11.16 -2.90
CA LYS A 110 5.56 -12.57 -2.58
C LYS A 110 6.94 -13.25 -2.69
N ILE A 111 7.41 -13.84 -1.59
CA ILE A 111 8.69 -14.53 -1.51
C ILE A 111 8.42 -16.00 -1.24
N ASP A 112 8.93 -16.89 -2.08
CA ASP A 112 8.77 -18.33 -1.88
C ASP A 112 9.56 -18.78 -0.64
N CYS A 113 9.00 -19.72 0.11
CA CYS A 113 9.59 -20.24 1.34
C CYS A 113 9.66 -21.76 1.28
N CYS A 114 10.64 -22.34 1.98
CA CYS A 114 10.62 -23.76 2.27
C CYS A 114 9.32 -24.15 2.99
N ILE A 115 8.74 -25.30 2.66
CA ILE A 115 7.54 -25.84 3.33
C ILE A 115 7.73 -25.99 4.85
N ASN A 116 8.95 -26.30 5.28
CA ASN A 116 9.33 -26.44 6.68
C ASN A 116 9.84 -25.14 7.31
N GLY A 117 9.76 -24.01 6.60
CA GLY A 117 10.19 -22.69 7.11
C GLY A 117 11.71 -22.50 7.25
N CYS A 118 12.53 -23.43 6.76
CA CYS A 118 13.99 -23.38 6.99
C CYS A 118 14.71 -22.25 6.25
N MET A 119 14.18 -21.80 5.10
CA MET A 119 14.81 -20.76 4.28
C MET A 119 13.79 -20.04 3.38
N LEU A 120 14.19 -18.86 2.92
CA LEU A 120 13.52 -18.08 1.88
C LEU A 120 14.25 -18.25 0.55
N TYR A 121 13.51 -18.42 -0.54
CA TYR A 121 14.08 -18.40 -1.89
C TYR A 121 14.18 -16.94 -2.37
N TYR A 122 15.18 -16.22 -1.86
CA TYR A 122 15.34 -14.78 -2.06
C TYR A 122 16.80 -14.42 -2.37
N LYS A 123 17.01 -13.37 -3.18
CA LYS A 123 18.33 -12.92 -3.67
C LYS A 123 19.15 -14.08 -4.24
N ASP A 124 20.28 -14.42 -3.63
CA ASP A 124 21.22 -15.44 -4.11
C ASP A 124 20.59 -16.84 -4.15
N ASP A 125 19.58 -17.08 -3.30
CA ASP A 125 18.84 -18.34 -3.23
C ASP A 125 17.61 -18.39 -4.15
N ALA A 126 17.32 -17.31 -4.90
CA ALA A 126 16.09 -17.19 -5.68
C ALA A 126 15.97 -18.22 -6.80
N ALA A 127 17.08 -18.75 -7.33
CA ALA A 127 17.09 -19.77 -8.38
C ALA A 127 17.02 -21.21 -7.83
N LYS A 128 17.13 -21.40 -6.51
CA LYS A 128 17.11 -22.75 -5.92
C LYS A 128 15.72 -23.38 -6.03
N VAL A 129 15.72 -24.68 -6.28
CA VAL A 129 14.52 -25.52 -6.40
C VAL A 129 14.35 -26.51 -5.24
N TYR A 130 15.39 -26.69 -4.43
CA TYR A 130 15.38 -27.47 -3.19
C TYR A 130 15.92 -26.63 -2.03
N CYS A 131 15.40 -26.89 -0.84
CA CYS A 131 15.86 -26.28 0.40
C CYS A 131 17.28 -26.76 0.75
N CYS A 132 18.21 -25.84 1.00
CA CYS A 132 19.59 -26.21 1.36
C CYS A 132 19.73 -26.82 2.77
N THR A 133 18.70 -26.70 3.63
CA THR A 133 18.73 -27.23 5.00
C THR A 133 18.06 -28.59 5.11
N CYS A 134 16.87 -28.75 4.55
CA CYS A 134 16.04 -29.96 4.73
C CYS A 134 15.78 -30.72 3.42
N ASN A 135 16.38 -30.29 2.32
CA ASN A 135 16.23 -30.86 0.98
C ASN A 135 14.77 -30.98 0.46
N ALA A 136 13.84 -30.25 1.07
CA ALA A 136 12.45 -30.24 0.65
C ALA A 136 12.30 -29.50 -0.70
N PRO A 137 11.42 -29.95 -1.59
CA PRO A 137 11.17 -29.29 -2.86
C PRO A 137 10.50 -27.92 -2.65
N ARG A 138 10.86 -26.96 -3.50
CA ARG A 138 10.20 -25.65 -3.56
C ARG A 138 8.80 -25.74 -4.15
N PHE A 139 8.64 -26.46 -5.25
CA PHE A 139 7.42 -26.45 -6.06
C PHE A 139 6.57 -27.71 -5.85
N LYS A 140 5.25 -27.53 -5.91
CA LYS A 140 4.28 -28.64 -5.89
C LYS A 140 4.40 -29.46 -7.17
N PRO A 141 4.23 -30.80 -7.10
CA PRO A 141 4.28 -31.66 -8.27
C PRO A 141 3.14 -31.33 -9.24
N ASN A 142 3.47 -31.20 -10.52
CA ASN A 142 2.51 -30.95 -11.60
C ASN A 142 1.79 -32.25 -11.98
N LEU A 143 0.77 -32.66 -11.22
CA LEU A 143 0.02 -33.92 -11.40
C LEU A 143 -1.02 -33.92 -12.54
N GLY A 144 -0.87 -33.10 -13.58
CA GLY A 144 -1.91 -32.89 -14.61
C GLY A 144 -1.56 -33.44 -15.99
N LYS A 145 -2.35 -34.40 -16.49
CA LYS A 145 -2.43 -34.79 -17.91
C LYS A 145 -3.04 -33.64 -18.74
N GLN A 146 -2.26 -32.68 -19.24
CA GLN A 146 -2.71 -31.75 -20.29
C GLN A 146 -1.55 -30.95 -20.92
N CYS A 147 -1.60 -30.75 -22.25
CA CYS A 147 -0.55 -30.22 -23.12
C CYS A 147 -0.19 -28.72 -22.98
N ARG A 148 -0.38 -28.09 -21.81
CA ARG A 148 0.02 -26.68 -21.59
C ARG A 148 1.00 -26.59 -20.42
N GLN A 149 2.13 -25.91 -20.64
CA GLN A 149 3.09 -25.61 -19.57
C GLN A 149 2.37 -24.82 -18.46
N LYS A 150 2.18 -25.44 -17.29
CA LYS A 150 1.68 -24.74 -16.10
C LYS A 150 2.84 -24.00 -15.44
N LYS A 151 2.54 -22.82 -14.87
CA LYS A 151 3.48 -22.09 -14.03
C LYS A 151 3.73 -22.90 -12.75
N ASP A 152 5.00 -23.00 -12.36
CA ASP A 152 5.39 -23.65 -11.11
C ASP A 152 4.78 -22.93 -9.91
N VAL A 153 4.26 -23.70 -8.97
CA VAL A 153 3.58 -23.19 -7.76
C VAL A 153 4.38 -23.64 -6.55
N SER A 154 4.94 -22.69 -5.79
CA SER A 154 5.66 -23.01 -4.56
C SER A 154 4.72 -23.59 -3.50
N TYR A 155 5.26 -24.47 -2.64
CA TYR A 155 4.54 -25.03 -1.50
C TYR A 155 4.14 -23.95 -0.49
N SER A 156 5.04 -23.03 -0.19
CA SER A 156 4.86 -21.99 0.82
C SER A 156 5.39 -20.64 0.36
N HIS A 157 4.82 -19.58 0.92
CA HIS A 157 5.13 -18.20 0.57
C HIS A 157 5.01 -17.28 1.79
N LEU A 158 5.92 -16.31 1.86
CA LEU A 158 5.86 -15.17 2.77
C LEU A 158 5.47 -13.93 1.97
N PHE A 159 4.62 -13.11 2.58
CA PHE A 159 4.27 -11.81 2.07
C PHE A 159 5.18 -10.76 2.70
N TYR A 160 6.19 -10.30 1.95
CA TYR A 160 7.06 -9.22 2.36
C TYR A 160 6.46 -7.87 2.01
N LEU A 161 6.53 -6.96 2.97
CA LEU A 161 5.97 -5.64 2.91
C LEU A 161 7.17 -4.66 2.83
N PRO A 162 7.54 -4.11 1.65
CA PRO A 162 8.75 -3.32 1.48
C PRO A 162 8.85 -2.14 2.45
N ILE A 163 9.92 -2.12 3.26
CA ILE A 163 10.06 -1.14 4.35
C ILE A 163 10.50 0.24 3.87
N ILE A 164 11.44 0.29 2.91
CA ILE A 164 12.01 1.53 2.38
C ILE A 164 10.94 2.52 1.91
N PRO A 165 10.01 2.16 0.98
CA PRO A 165 9.00 3.11 0.52
C PRO A 165 8.02 3.53 1.62
N ARG A 166 7.84 2.73 2.68
CA ARG A 166 7.01 3.12 3.82
C ARG A 166 7.71 4.12 4.72
N LEU A 167 8.99 3.89 5.01
CA LEU A 167 9.80 4.83 5.77
C LEU A 167 9.88 6.17 5.04
N GLN A 168 10.14 6.17 3.73
CA GLN A 168 10.13 7.39 2.92
C GLN A 168 8.83 8.20 3.09
N ARG A 169 7.66 7.54 3.12
CA ARG A 169 6.37 8.21 3.36
C ARG A 169 6.24 8.75 4.79
N LEU A 170 6.71 8.02 5.79
CA LEU A 170 6.70 8.49 7.18
C LEU A 170 7.58 9.73 7.37
N TYR A 171 8.71 9.82 6.67
CA TYR A 171 9.57 11.00 6.65
C TYR A 171 9.00 12.15 5.81
N ALA A 172 8.29 11.85 4.72
CA ALA A 172 7.68 12.85 3.85
C ALA A 172 6.40 13.48 4.44
N SER A 173 5.68 12.77 5.31
CA SER A 173 4.47 13.29 5.95
C SER A 173 4.83 14.17 7.14
N ILE A 174 4.34 15.41 7.14
CA ILE A 174 4.66 16.39 8.17
C ILE A 174 4.22 15.91 9.57
N SER A 175 3.04 15.30 9.66
CA SER A 175 2.47 14.78 10.92
C SER A 175 3.34 13.70 11.56
N SER A 176 4.02 12.87 10.77
CA SER A 176 4.88 11.78 11.25
C SER A 176 6.37 12.13 11.24
N SER A 177 6.79 13.10 10.43
CA SER A 177 8.20 13.46 10.24
C SER A 177 8.88 13.88 11.55
N GLY A 178 8.18 14.64 12.41
CA GLY A 178 8.69 15.04 13.72
C GLY A 178 8.95 13.84 14.63
N HIS A 179 8.06 12.84 14.63
CA HIS A 179 8.27 11.59 15.36
C HIS A 179 9.45 10.80 14.79
N MET A 180 9.60 10.78 13.46
CA MET A 180 10.69 10.06 12.81
C MET A 180 12.08 10.67 13.04
N ARG A 181 12.15 11.99 13.26
CA ARG A 181 13.40 12.73 13.56
C ARG A 181 13.68 12.85 15.06
N TRP A 182 12.80 12.34 15.91
CA TRP A 182 12.88 12.46 17.37
C TRP A 182 14.27 12.10 17.93
N HIS A 183 14.85 10.97 17.48
CA HIS A 183 16.15 10.48 17.93
C HIS A 183 17.30 11.48 17.68
N LYS A 184 17.16 12.37 16.68
CA LYS A 184 18.16 13.38 16.33
C LYS A 184 17.86 14.74 16.97
N GLU A 185 16.59 15.16 16.97
CA GLU A 185 16.20 16.54 17.31
C GLU A 185 15.97 16.77 18.81
N LYS A 186 15.71 15.72 19.59
CA LYS A 186 15.65 15.77 21.06
C LYS A 186 14.80 16.93 21.61
N ILE A 187 13.60 17.13 21.07
CA ILE A 187 12.69 18.21 21.54
C ILE A 187 12.04 17.77 22.86
N ALA A 188 12.81 17.68 23.94
CA ALA A 188 12.32 17.38 25.27
C ALA A 188 11.53 18.58 25.80
N LYS A 189 10.24 18.38 26.09
CA LYS A 189 9.44 19.36 26.82
C LYS A 189 9.65 19.11 28.32
N SER A 190 10.05 20.16 29.05
CA SER A 190 10.18 20.08 30.51
C SER A 190 8.87 19.57 31.14
N GLY A 191 8.97 18.58 32.01
CA GLY A 191 7.82 17.99 32.71
C GLY A 191 7.06 16.89 31.97
N VAL A 192 7.49 16.45 30.77
CA VAL A 192 6.84 15.37 30.01
C VAL A 192 7.77 14.17 29.84
N LEU A 193 7.30 12.99 30.24
CA LEU A 193 7.97 11.71 29.99
C LEU A 193 8.16 11.52 28.48
N SER A 194 9.41 11.44 28.07
CA SER A 194 9.82 11.35 26.68
C SER A 194 10.36 9.95 26.37
N LEU A 195 10.21 9.49 25.12
CA LEU A 195 10.75 8.19 24.68
C LEU A 195 12.28 8.15 24.89
N PRO A 196 12.83 7.01 25.38
CA PRO A 196 14.27 6.84 25.52
C PRO A 196 15.00 7.16 24.22
N SER A 197 16.08 7.90 24.33
CA SER A 197 17.01 8.20 23.23
C SER A 197 18.23 7.31 23.42
N ASP A 198 18.80 6.77 22.34
CA ASP A 198 19.97 5.88 22.36
C ASP A 198 21.30 6.59 22.71
N ALA A 199 21.22 7.65 23.51
CA ALA A 199 22.37 8.43 23.96
C ALA A 199 22.95 7.86 25.27
#